data_AF-A0A7V9ZI87-F1
#
_entry.id   AF-A0A7V9ZI87-F1
#
_cell.length_a   1.000
_cell.length_b   1.000
_cell.length_c   1.000
_cell.angle_alpha   90.00
_cell.angle_beta   90.00
_cell.angle_gamma   90.00
#
_symmetry.space_group_name_H-M   'P 1'
#
loop_
_entity.id
_entity.type
_entity.pdbx_description
1 polymer ?
#
loop_
_entity_poly.entity_id
_entity_poly.type
_entity_poly.pdbx_seq_one_letter_code
_entity_poly.pdbx_strand_id
1 'polypeptide(L)'
;MIRHGHSLVVPCTNVEDTAEAGARMLEALAQRDDHSAELARNAVAVISQRTPGNDPHMRRIVNDFAPLVRTVVPIPHDPALYSGVIRFDALRPATQRAWLAAGAAVAAGL
;
A
#
# COMPACT_ATOMS: atom_id res chain seq x y z
N MET A 1 -18.34 -8.36 1.63
CA MET A 1 -17.75 -7.03 1.41
C MET A 1 -16.80 -7.01 0.21
N ILE A 2 -15.85 -7.95 0.06
CA ILE A 2 -14.95 -8.00 -1.12
C ILE A 2 -15.67 -8.44 -2.42
N ARG A 3 -16.74 -9.24 -2.32
CA ARG A 3 -17.45 -9.88 -3.45
C ARG A 3 -18.11 -8.93 -4.48
N HIS A 4 -18.19 -7.63 -4.19
CA HIS A 4 -18.75 -6.61 -5.10
C HIS A 4 -17.78 -5.45 -5.35
N GLY A 5 -16.55 -5.53 -4.82
CA GLY A 5 -15.53 -4.52 -5.08
C GLY A 5 -14.95 -4.71 -6.48
N HIS A 6 -14.64 -3.61 -7.15
CA HIS A 6 -13.91 -3.63 -8.44
C HIS A 6 -12.43 -3.27 -8.26
N SER A 7 -12.05 -2.75 -7.09
CA SER A 7 -10.69 -2.35 -6.77
C SER A 7 -10.36 -2.67 -5.31
N LEU A 8 -9.10 -3.05 -5.05
CA LEU A 8 -8.58 -3.39 -3.73
C LEU A 8 -7.37 -2.50 -3.43
N VAL A 9 -7.43 -1.78 -2.30
CA VAL A 9 -6.27 -1.04 -1.76
C VAL A 9 -5.86 -1.67 -0.46
N VAL A 10 -4.58 -2.03 -0.33
CA VAL A 10 -4.02 -2.67 0.87
C VAL A 10 -3.10 -1.69 1.59
N PRO A 11 -3.58 -1.02 2.66
CA PRO A 11 -2.73 -0.17 3.47
C PRO A 11 -1.92 -1.01 4.46
N CYS A 12 -0.60 -0.90 4.40
CA CYS A 12 0.32 -1.52 5.35
C CYS A 12 1.36 -0.49 5.83
N THR A 13 2.05 -0.85 6.90
CA THR A 13 3.23 -0.10 7.36
C THR A 13 4.49 -0.94 7.14
N ASN A 14 5.66 -0.33 7.26
CA ASN A 14 6.96 -1.03 7.21
C ASN A 14 7.25 -1.92 8.44
N VAL A 15 6.23 -2.31 9.22
CA VAL A 15 6.36 -3.26 10.33
C VAL A 15 6.17 -4.66 9.77
N GLU A 16 7.16 -5.54 9.96
CA GLU A 16 7.24 -6.87 9.34
C GLU A 16 5.97 -7.70 9.57
N ASP A 17 5.47 -7.83 10.81
CA ASP A 17 4.24 -8.57 11.11
C ASP A 17 3.00 -8.03 10.36
N THR A 18 2.90 -6.70 10.21
CA THR A 18 1.77 -6.07 9.50
C THR A 18 1.87 -6.31 8.00
N ALA A 19 3.09 -6.23 7.45
CA ALA A 19 3.35 -6.50 6.05
C ALA A 19 3.08 -7.98 5.71
N GLU A 20 3.56 -8.90 6.55
CA GLU A 20 3.35 -10.34 6.35
C GLU A 20 1.86 -10.70 6.40
N ALA A 21 1.10 -10.13 7.35
CA ALA A 21 -0.35 -10.32 7.40
C ALA A 21 -1.05 -9.85 6.11
N GLY A 22 -0.64 -8.70 5.56
CA GLY A 22 -1.17 -8.18 4.30
C GLY A 22 -0.82 -9.06 3.10
N ALA A 23 0.42 -9.53 3.01
CA ALA A 23 0.87 -10.44 1.95
C ALA A 23 0.09 -11.77 1.99
N ARG A 24 -0.03 -12.39 3.16
CA ARG A 24 -0.80 -13.64 3.34
C ARG A 24 -2.28 -13.48 3.01
N MET A 25 -2.86 -12.31 3.30
CA MET A 25 -4.23 -12.00 2.90
C MET A 25 -4.37 -11.98 1.36
N LEU A 26 -3.43 -11.35 0.65
CA LEU A 26 -3.42 -11.30 -0.81
C LEU A 26 -3.26 -12.69 -1.43
N GLU A 27 -2.38 -13.52 -0.87
CA GLU A 27 -2.20 -14.91 -1.29
C GLU A 27 -3.47 -15.74 -1.08
N ALA A 28 -4.15 -15.56 0.05
CA ALA A 28 -5.40 -16.23 0.33
C ALA A 28 -6.52 -15.79 -0.63
N LEU A 29 -6.57 -14.51 -1.01
CA LEU A 29 -7.50 -14.01 -2.03
C LEU A 29 -7.18 -14.59 -3.41
N ALA A 30 -5.89 -14.69 -3.76
CA ALA A 30 -5.43 -15.26 -5.02
C ALA A 30 -5.83 -16.72 -5.23
N GLN A 31 -6.01 -17.49 -4.15
CA GLN A 31 -6.37 -18.90 -4.20
C GLN A 31 -7.87 -19.18 -3.98
N ARG A 32 -8.67 -18.14 -3.70
CA ARG A 32 -10.06 -18.33 -3.26
C ARG A 32 -11.03 -18.59 -4.41
N ASP A 33 -11.06 -17.70 -5.38
CA ASP A 33 -11.92 -17.75 -6.57
C ASP A 33 -11.39 -16.75 -7.63
N ASP A 34 -11.82 -16.91 -8.89
CA ASP A 34 -11.29 -16.12 -10.01
C ASP A 34 -11.43 -14.60 -9.80
N HIS A 35 -12.56 -14.17 -9.24
CA HIS A 35 -12.82 -12.76 -8.97
C HIS A 35 -11.91 -12.21 -7.86
N SER A 36 -11.76 -12.95 -6.76
CA SER A 36 -10.85 -12.57 -5.67
C SER A 36 -9.39 -12.57 -6.12
N ALA A 37 -9.02 -13.48 -7.02
CA ALA A 37 -7.69 -13.54 -7.59
C ALA A 37 -7.40 -12.38 -8.54
N GLU A 38 -8.39 -11.96 -9.33
CA GLU A 38 -8.31 -10.75 -10.13
C GLU A 38 -8.18 -9.51 -9.24
N LEU A 39 -8.95 -9.43 -8.15
CA LEU A 39 -8.84 -8.33 -7.18
C LEU A 39 -7.46 -8.25 -6.53
N ALA A 40 -6.88 -9.39 -6.13
CA ALA A 40 -5.53 -9.42 -5.56
C ALA A 40 -4.48 -8.95 -6.58
N ARG A 41 -4.50 -9.51 -7.81
CA ARG A 41 -3.57 -9.11 -8.89
C ARG A 41 -3.71 -7.63 -9.26
N ASN A 42 -4.93 -7.09 -9.24
CA ASN A 42 -5.20 -5.68 -9.56
C ASN A 42 -5.10 -4.75 -8.35
N ALA A 43 -4.71 -5.24 -7.18
CA ALA A 43 -4.64 -4.42 -5.99
C ALA A 43 -3.55 -3.34 -6.09
N VAL A 44 -3.68 -2.30 -5.28
CA VAL A 44 -2.63 -1.32 -5.01
C VAL A 44 -2.24 -1.42 -3.54
N ALA A 45 -0.98 -1.75 -3.27
CA ALA A 45 -0.45 -1.77 -1.91
C ALA A 45 0.18 -0.41 -1.58
N VAL A 46 -0.20 0.18 -0.44
CA VAL A 46 0.37 1.44 0.05
C VAL A 46 1.14 1.15 1.32
N ILE A 47 2.47 1.28 1.27
CA ILE A 47 3.37 0.90 2.37
C ILE A 47 3.92 2.16 3.03
N SER A 48 3.47 2.48 4.24
CA SER A 48 3.87 3.70 4.95
C SER A 48 5.02 3.46 5.93
N GLN A 49 6.04 4.33 5.88
CA GLN A 49 7.18 4.26 6.80
C GLN A 49 6.84 4.87 8.16
N ARG A 50 6.97 4.10 9.25
CA ARG A 50 6.63 4.55 10.60
C ARG A 50 7.67 5.45 11.26
N THR A 51 8.95 5.23 10.98
CA THR A 51 10.07 5.92 11.62
C THR A 51 10.91 6.67 10.59
N PRO A 52 11.51 7.83 10.94
CA PRO A 52 12.41 8.53 10.03
C PRO A 52 13.72 7.73 9.81
N GLY A 53 14.38 7.99 8.68
CA GLY A 53 15.68 7.39 8.35
C GLY A 53 15.62 6.44 7.16
N ASN A 54 16.76 5.83 6.81
CA ASN A 54 16.82 4.77 5.83
C ASN A 54 16.49 3.44 6.51
N ASP A 55 15.31 2.89 6.26
CA ASP A 55 14.89 1.62 6.82
C ASP A 55 15.05 0.50 5.78
N PRO A 56 15.98 -0.46 5.98
CA PRO A 56 16.13 -1.63 5.13
C PRO A 56 14.85 -2.46 4.98
N HIS A 57 13.98 -2.48 6.00
CA HIS A 57 12.73 -3.24 5.98
C HIS A 57 11.76 -2.72 4.93
N MET A 58 11.76 -1.40 4.64
CA MET A 58 10.89 -0.82 3.63
C MET A 58 11.13 -1.46 2.25
N ARG A 59 12.40 -1.60 1.84
CA ARG A 59 12.74 -2.18 0.54
C ARG A 59 12.34 -3.65 0.45
N ARG A 60 12.56 -4.41 1.54
CA ARG A 60 12.18 -5.82 1.62
C ARG A 60 10.66 -5.97 1.48
N ILE A 61 9.90 -5.23 2.28
CA ILE A 61 8.43 -5.27 2.23
C ILE A 61 7.89 -4.87 0.85
N VAL A 62 8.46 -3.83 0.22
CA VAL A 62 8.06 -3.46 -1.14
C VAL A 62 8.30 -4.60 -2.13
N ASN A 63 9.44 -5.28 -2.05
CA ASN A 63 9.76 -6.41 -2.91
C ASN A 63 8.85 -7.62 -2.65
N ASP A 64 8.46 -7.87 -1.40
CA ASP A 64 7.59 -8.97 -1.02
C ASP A 64 6.16 -8.75 -1.56
N PHE A 65 5.68 -7.50 -1.61
CA PHE A 65 4.36 -7.17 -2.18
C PHE A 65 4.37 -7.08 -3.70
N ALA A 66 5.49 -6.70 -4.33
CA ALA A 66 5.58 -6.48 -5.78
C ALA A 66 5.03 -7.62 -6.66
N PRO A 67 5.25 -8.92 -6.37
CA PRO A 67 4.68 -9.99 -7.19
C PRO A 67 3.19 -10.26 -6.91
N LEU A 68 2.63 -9.74 -5.81
CA LEU A 68 1.27 -10.04 -5.36
C LEU A 68 0.23 -9.06 -5.91
N VAL A 69 0.64 -7.84 -6.25
CA VAL A 69 -0.25 -6.73 -6.60
C VAL A 69 0.23 -6.03 -7.88
N ARG A 70 -0.65 -5.23 -8.50
CA ARG A 70 -0.32 -4.46 -9.71
C ARG A 70 0.70 -3.36 -9.42
N THR A 71 0.57 -2.70 -8.27
CA THR A 71 1.43 -1.56 -7.91
C THR A 71 1.63 -1.48 -6.42
N VAL A 72 2.89 -1.27 -6.01
CA VAL A 72 3.26 -0.95 -4.63
C VAL A 72 3.72 0.51 -4.58
N VAL A 73 3.12 1.30 -3.70
CA VAL A 73 3.48 2.71 -3.51
C VAL A 73 4.05 2.91 -2.11
N PRO A 74 5.38 3.11 -1.97
CA PRO A 74 5.98 3.44 -0.69
C PRO A 74 5.71 4.90 -0.33
N ILE A 75 5.21 5.14 0.88
CA ILE A 75 5.00 6.47 1.45
C ILE A 75 6.13 6.74 2.46
N PRO A 76 6.98 7.76 2.23
CA PRO A 76 8.06 8.09 3.15
C PRO A 76 7.50 8.58 4.48
N HIS A 77 8.32 8.46 5.54
CA HIS A 77 7.93 8.95 6.85
C HIS A 77 7.73 10.47 6.81
N ASP A 78 6.61 10.93 7.36
CA ASP A 78 6.27 12.35 7.47
C ASP A 78 5.63 12.64 8.83
N PRO A 79 6.20 13.52 9.66
CA PRO A 79 5.64 13.91 10.95
C PRO A 79 4.23 14.49 10.84
N ALA A 80 3.90 15.16 9.73
CA ALA A 80 2.56 15.73 9.53
C ALA A 80 1.48 14.64 9.33
N LEU A 81 1.86 13.38 9.08
CA LEU A 81 0.93 12.25 9.10
C LEU A 81 0.55 11.78 10.51
N TYR A 82 1.24 12.25 11.56
CA TYR A 82 1.01 11.87 12.96
C TYR A 82 0.37 12.99 13.80
N SER A 83 0.17 14.18 13.23
CA SER A 83 -0.27 15.38 13.97
C SER A 83 -1.79 15.56 14.07
N GLY A 84 -2.57 14.47 13.98
CA GLY A 84 -4.04 14.53 14.00
C GLY A 84 -4.63 14.75 12.59
N VAL A 85 -5.27 15.91 12.36
CA VAL A 85 -5.87 16.21 11.04
C VAL A 85 -4.76 16.34 10.00
N ILE A 86 -4.79 15.48 8.99
CA ILE A 86 -3.82 15.49 7.90
C ILE A 86 -4.20 16.59 6.92
N ARG A 87 -3.32 17.59 6.79
CA ARG A 87 -3.41 18.61 5.74
C ARG A 87 -2.39 18.28 4.67
N PHE A 88 -2.86 18.05 3.44
CA PHE A 88 -1.98 17.68 2.33
C PHE A 88 -0.84 18.69 2.12
N ASP A 89 -1.16 19.99 2.18
CA ASP A 89 -0.17 21.05 1.98
C ASP A 89 0.86 21.15 3.11
N ALA A 90 0.60 20.54 4.28
CA ALA A 90 1.55 20.46 5.38
C ALA A 90 2.53 19.28 5.25
N LEU A 91 2.26 18.35 4.34
CA LEU A 91 3.16 17.25 4.06
C LEU A 91 4.40 17.75 3.33
N ARG A 92 5.53 17.06 3.52
CA ARG A 92 6.75 17.32 2.75
C ARG A 92 6.48 17.02 1.27
N PRO A 93 7.16 17.72 0.34
CA PRO A 93 6.92 17.52 -1.10
C PRO A 93 7.10 16.07 -1.59
N ALA A 94 8.01 15.30 -0.98
CA ALA A 94 8.19 13.89 -1.32
C ALA A 94 6.97 13.04 -0.93
N THR A 95 6.41 13.28 0.26
CA THR A 95 5.21 12.61 0.76
C THR A 95 3.97 12.99 -0.05
N GLN A 96 3.83 14.28 -0.42
CA GLN A 96 2.76 14.75 -1.31
C GLN A 96 2.77 13.99 -2.65
N ARG A 97 3.94 13.92 -3.29
CA ARG A 97 4.11 13.19 -4.56
C ARG A 97 3.80 11.69 -4.40
N ALA A 98 4.22 11.07 -3.30
CA ALA A 98 3.93 9.66 -3.04
C ALA A 98 2.42 9.40 -2.91
N TRP A 99 1.68 10.28 -2.23
CA TRP A 99 0.21 10.18 -2.15
C TRP A 99 -0.50 10.45 -3.47
N LEU A 100 0.00 11.41 -4.28
CA LEU A 100 -0.50 11.63 -5.64
C LEU A 100 -0.27 10.39 -6.52
N ALA A 101 0.90 9.76 -6.42
CA ALA A 101 1.20 8.52 -7.12
C ALA A 101 0.29 7.36 -6.67
N ALA A 102 -0.01 7.28 -5.36
CA ALA A 102 -0.98 6.31 -4.84
C ALA A 102 -2.38 6.52 -5.43
N GLY A 103 -2.88 7.76 -5.44
CA GLY A 103 -4.16 8.10 -6.06
C GLY A 103 -4.19 7.77 -7.55
N ALA A 104 -3.13 8.09 -8.28
CA ALA A 104 -3.00 7.77 -9.70
C ALA A 104 -2.99 6.26 -9.97
N ALA A 105 -2.26 5.48 -9.16
CA ALA A 105 -2.20 4.02 -9.30
C ALA A 105 -3.55 3.34 -9.04
N VAL A 106 -4.35 3.89 -8.12
CA VAL A 106 -5.73 3.43 -7.89
C VAL A 106 -6.60 3.79 -9.09
N ALA A 107 -6.57 5.04 -9.53
CA ALA A 107 -7.38 5.53 -10.66
C ALA A 107 -7.08 4.81 -11.97
N ALA A 108 -5.83 4.39 -12.21
CA ALA A 108 -5.43 3.65 -13.40
C ALA A 108 -6.02 2.22 -13.49
N GLY A 109 -6.61 1.71 -12.41
CA GLY A 109 -7.26 0.40 -12.39
C GLY A 109 -8.76 0.44 -12.12
N LEU A 110 -9.38 1.62 -12.27
CA LEU A 110 -10.83 1.80 -12.31
C LEU A 110 -11.31 1.80 -13.77
#